data_AF-A0AA35T1K2-F1
#
_entry.id   AF-A0AA35T1K2-F1
#
_cell.length_a   1.000
_cell.length_b   1.000
_cell.length_c   1.000
_cell.angle_alpha   90.00
_cell.angle_beta   90.00
_cell.angle_gamma   90.00
#
_symmetry.space_group_name_H-M   'P 1'
#
loop_
_entity.id
_entity.type
_entity.pdbx_description
1 polymer ?
#
loop_
_entity_poly.entity_id
_entity_poly.type
_entity_poly.pdbx_seq_one_letter_code
_entity_poly.pdbx_strand_id
1 'polypeptide(L)'
;MLHLENQGFEPQDAQHLLRRARDLCSDMDATLRDVRVSSRYLEYDVSIAKERMDELVARLGPVGPISRSKHLVEEEIEKEQAVRDGISCFNDERFWEAHEMLEGVWKRSLEGERDLVQGIILVAAAFGAGKAVKLQRHLSRN
;
A
#
# COMPACT_ATOMS: atom_id res chain seq x y z
N MET A 1 3.36 4.57 -1.32
CA MET A 1 2.38 4.32 -2.39
C MET A 1 1.63 5.62 -2.66
N LEU A 2 1.20 5.86 -3.90
CA LEU A 2 0.33 6.99 -4.27
C LEU A 2 -1.05 6.45 -4.62
N HIS A 3 -2.11 6.97 -3.99
CA HIS A 3 -3.48 6.48 -4.20
C HIS A 3 -4.31 7.50 -4.98
N LEU A 4 -4.85 7.09 -6.13
CA LEU A 4 -5.89 7.85 -6.85
C LEU A 4 -7.25 7.18 -6.62
N GLU A 5 -8.35 7.90 -6.71
CA GLU A 5 -9.68 7.29 -6.67
C GLU A 5 -9.91 6.42 -7.91
N ASN A 6 -10.46 5.22 -7.71
CA ASN A 6 -10.85 4.38 -8.82
C ASN A 6 -12.16 4.89 -9.43
N GLN A 7 -12.13 5.22 -10.72
CA GLN A 7 -13.27 5.72 -11.50
C GLN A 7 -13.97 4.61 -12.31
N GLY A 8 -13.84 3.35 -11.88
CA GLY A 8 -14.47 2.18 -12.51
C GLY A 8 -13.53 1.27 -13.29
N PHE A 9 -12.23 1.38 -13.09
CA PHE A 9 -11.23 0.46 -13.66
C PHE A 9 -11.24 -0.88 -12.92
N GLU A 10 -10.89 -1.94 -13.65
CA GLU A 10 -10.75 -3.29 -13.14
C GLU A 10 -9.28 -3.75 -13.12
N PRO A 11 -8.92 -4.83 -12.39
CA PRO A 11 -7.55 -5.35 -12.35
C PRO A 11 -6.90 -5.60 -13.72
N GLN A 12 -7.70 -5.93 -14.73
CA GLN A 12 -7.24 -6.13 -16.11
C GLN A 12 -6.73 -4.83 -16.78
N ASP A 13 -7.14 -3.66 -16.29
CA ASP A 13 -6.73 -2.36 -16.82
C ASP A 13 -5.36 -1.91 -16.30
N ALA A 14 -4.78 -2.62 -15.33
CA ALA A 14 -3.54 -2.22 -14.65
C ALA A 14 -2.39 -1.91 -15.62
N GLN A 15 -2.16 -2.76 -16.62
CA GLN A 15 -1.08 -2.53 -17.58
C GLN A 15 -1.31 -1.30 -18.47
N HIS A 16 -2.56 -1.00 -18.79
CA HIS A 16 -2.92 0.18 -19.58
C HIS A 16 -2.77 1.44 -18.74
N LEU A 17 -3.25 1.42 -17.49
CA LEU A 17 -3.10 2.50 -16.52
C LEU A 17 -1.63 2.82 -16.23
N LEU A 18 -0.80 1.81 -16.02
CA LEU A 18 0.63 1.98 -15.78
C LEU A 18 1.35 2.62 -16.98
N ARG A 19 1.01 2.19 -18.20
CA ARG A 19 1.54 2.80 -19.43
C ARG A 19 1.13 4.25 -19.56
N ARG A 20 -0.17 4.53 -19.43
CA ARG A 20 -0.72 5.89 -19.47
C ARG A 20 -0.07 6.82 -18.44
N ALA A 21 0.12 6.33 -17.21
CA ALA A 21 0.77 7.09 -16.15
C ALA A 21 2.26 7.39 -16.46
N ARG A 22 2.99 6.42 -17.03
CA ARG A 22 4.37 6.62 -17.50
C ARG A 22 4.45 7.64 -18.64
N ASP A 23 3.53 7.60 -19.58
CA ASP A 23 3.50 8.55 -20.71
C ASP A 23 3.28 9.99 -20.20
N LEU A 24 2.33 10.17 -19.26
CA LEU A 24 2.03 11.46 -18.63
C LEU A 24 3.20 12.06 -17.85
N CYS A 25 4.10 11.21 -17.35
CA CYS A 25 5.25 11.58 -16.52
C CYS A 25 6.60 11.33 -17.23
N SER A 26 6.61 11.19 -18.56
CA SER A 26 7.78 10.77 -19.33
C SER A 26 8.94 11.77 -19.29
N ASP A 27 8.64 13.04 -19.02
CA ASP A 27 9.60 14.14 -18.83
C ASP A 27 10.01 14.34 -17.35
N MET A 28 9.52 13.48 -16.45
CA MET A 28 9.84 13.53 -15.03
C MET A 28 10.91 12.51 -14.65
N ASP A 29 11.73 12.85 -13.66
CA ASP A 29 12.65 11.91 -13.02
C ASP A 29 11.86 11.12 -11.95
N ALA A 30 10.89 10.36 -12.43
CA ALA A 30 9.97 9.57 -11.61
C ALA A 30 9.91 8.14 -12.12
N THR A 31 10.05 7.18 -11.22
CA THR A 31 9.91 5.75 -11.55
C THR A 31 8.54 5.26 -11.10
N LEU A 32 7.67 4.94 -12.05
CA LEU A 32 6.39 4.24 -11.82
C LEU A 32 6.61 2.75 -12.07
N ARG A 33 6.74 1.95 -11.01
CA ARG A 33 7.08 0.52 -11.10
C ARG A 33 5.88 -0.35 -11.42
N ASP A 34 4.77 -0.13 -10.72
CA ASP A 34 3.57 -0.94 -10.81
C ASP A 34 2.32 -0.13 -10.45
N VAL A 35 1.15 -0.65 -10.82
CA VAL A 35 -0.15 -0.15 -10.36
C VAL A 35 -1.05 -1.31 -9.97
N ARG A 36 -1.65 -1.23 -8.79
CA ARG A 36 -2.76 -2.10 -8.39
C ARG A 36 -4.08 -1.38 -8.57
N VAL A 37 -5.07 -2.08 -9.11
CA VAL A 37 -6.45 -1.59 -9.20
C VAL A 37 -7.27 -2.29 -8.13
N SER A 38 -7.72 -1.55 -7.13
CA SER A 38 -8.66 -2.01 -6.11
C SER A 38 -10.06 -1.45 -6.40
N SER A 39 -11.08 -1.91 -5.67
CA SER A 39 -12.46 -1.45 -5.88
C SER A 39 -12.63 0.07 -5.64
N ARG A 40 -11.78 0.66 -4.78
CA ARG A 40 -11.87 2.07 -4.37
C ARG A 40 -10.74 2.93 -4.90
N TYR A 41 -9.56 2.35 -5.14
CA TYR A 41 -8.35 3.11 -5.40
C TYR A 41 -7.49 2.51 -6.52
N LEU A 42 -6.70 3.37 -7.15
CA LEU A 42 -5.55 2.99 -7.97
C LEU A 42 -4.29 3.24 -7.15
N GLU A 43 -3.53 2.20 -6.87
CA GLU A 43 -2.34 2.28 -6.05
C GLU A 43 -1.08 2.20 -6.91
N TYR A 44 -0.41 3.34 -7.07
CA TYR A 44 0.83 3.43 -7.81
C TYR A 44 2.04 3.26 -6.89
N ASP A 45 2.93 2.36 -7.28
CA ASP A 45 4.28 2.26 -6.71
C ASP A 45 5.21 3.24 -7.41
N VAL A 46 5.43 4.38 -6.76
CA VAL A 46 6.18 5.52 -7.29
C VAL A 46 7.48 5.73 -6.53
N SER A 47 8.51 6.17 -7.23
CA SER A 47 9.73 6.75 -6.64
C SER A 47 10.06 8.05 -7.35
N ILE A 48 10.11 9.12 -6.58
CA ILE A 48 10.34 10.49 -7.05
C ILE A 48 10.90 11.31 -5.89
N ALA A 49 11.66 12.36 -6.19
CA ALA A 49 12.05 13.36 -5.20
C ALA A 49 10.81 14.00 -4.55
N LYS A 50 10.86 14.22 -3.22
CA LYS A 50 9.70 14.70 -2.43
C LYS A 50 9.19 16.04 -2.92
N GLU A 51 10.09 16.91 -3.36
CA GLU A 51 9.81 18.27 -3.85
C GLU A 51 9.02 18.26 -5.17
N ARG A 52 9.02 17.14 -5.89
CA ARG A 52 8.31 16.95 -7.17
C ARG A 52 7.00 16.17 -7.02
N MET A 53 6.60 15.83 -5.79
CA MET A 53 5.38 15.04 -5.56
C MET A 53 4.12 15.77 -6.05
N ASP A 54 4.01 17.07 -5.81
CA ASP A 54 2.85 17.85 -6.26
C ASP A 54 2.76 17.91 -7.80
N GLU A 55 3.91 18.00 -8.47
CA GLU A 55 3.99 17.92 -9.93
C GLU A 55 3.48 16.56 -10.44
N LEU A 56 3.90 15.46 -9.79
CA LEU A 56 3.46 14.11 -10.13
C LEU A 56 1.94 13.95 -9.94
N VAL A 57 1.41 14.46 -8.83
CA VAL A 57 -0.04 14.43 -8.54
C VAL A 57 -0.81 15.20 -9.61
N ALA A 58 -0.35 16.38 -10.00
CA ALA A 58 -0.98 17.15 -11.07
C ALA A 58 -0.97 16.41 -12.42
N ARG A 59 0.15 15.77 -12.78
CA ARG A 59 0.28 14.99 -14.02
C ARG A 59 -0.62 13.75 -14.05
N LEU A 60 -0.84 13.12 -12.90
CA LEU A 60 -1.71 11.94 -12.78
C LEU A 60 -3.19 12.30 -12.63
N GLY A 61 -3.55 13.58 -12.48
CA GLY A 61 -4.94 14.03 -12.41
C GLY A 61 -5.88 13.50 -13.51
N PRO A 62 -5.45 13.37 -14.79
CA PRO A 62 -6.26 12.76 -15.85
C PRO A 62 -6.57 11.27 -15.65
N VAL A 63 -5.79 10.56 -14.81
CA VAL A 63 -6.02 9.15 -14.47
C VAL A 63 -7.11 9.03 -13.40
N GLY A 64 -7.07 9.91 -12.41
CA GLY A 64 -8.05 9.99 -11.34
C GLY A 64 -7.66 11.05 -10.30
N PRO A 65 -8.61 11.54 -9.49
CA PRO A 65 -8.31 12.48 -8.42
C PRO A 65 -7.47 11.81 -7.33
N ILE A 66 -6.64 12.59 -6.64
CA ILE A 66 -5.85 12.10 -5.52
C ILE A 66 -6.77 11.64 -4.38
N SER A 67 -6.62 10.39 -3.94
CA SER A 67 -7.29 9.89 -2.75
C SER A 67 -6.52 10.37 -1.53
N ARG A 68 -7.22 10.91 -0.53
CA ARG A 68 -6.64 11.32 0.76
C ARG A 68 -6.08 10.09 1.49
N SER A 69 -4.86 9.70 1.14
CA SER A 69 -4.10 8.69 1.85
C SER A 69 -3.46 9.37 3.06
N LYS A 70 -3.86 8.96 4.27
CA LYS A 70 -3.21 9.37 5.50
C LYS A 70 -1.72 9.00 5.41
N HIS A 71 -0.84 9.98 5.59
CA HIS A 71 0.57 9.73 5.77
C HIS A 71 0.70 8.86 7.03
N LEU A 72 1.22 7.64 6.88
CA LEU A 72 1.61 6.79 8.00
C LEU A 72 2.88 7.40 8.59
N VAL A 73 2.71 8.37 9.49
CA VAL A 73 3.80 8.78 10.37
C VAL A 73 3.93 7.68 11.42
N GLU A 74 5.15 7.25 11.72
CA GLU A 74 5.47 6.42 12.90
C GLU A 74 5.22 7.26 14.17
N GLU A 75 3.98 7.65 14.43
CA GLU A 75 3.58 8.13 15.74
C GLU A 75 3.48 6.92 16.68
N GLU A 76 3.77 7.12 17.97
CA GLU A 76 3.48 6.12 19.00
C GLU A 76 1.96 5.93 19.10
N ILE A 77 1.42 5.07 18.25
CA ILE A 77 0.01 4.69 18.24
C ILE A 77 -0.16 3.53 19.24
N GLU A 78 -1.10 3.71 20.17
CA GLU A 78 -1.54 2.67 21.10
C GLU A 78 -1.89 1.38 20.37
N LYS A 79 -1.57 0.22 20.96
CA LYS A 79 -1.68 -1.09 20.30
C LYS A 79 -3.10 -1.35 19.76
N GLU A 80 -4.13 -1.05 20.55
CA GLU A 80 -5.54 -1.24 20.17
C GLU A 80 -5.96 -0.30 19.04
N GLN A 81 -5.39 0.90 18.98
CA GLN A 81 -5.64 1.82 17.88
C GLN A 81 -4.94 1.35 16.60
N ALA A 82 -3.70 0.87 16.70
CA ALA A 82 -2.96 0.30 15.57
C ALA A 82 -3.65 -0.96 15.00
N VAL A 83 -4.25 -1.80 15.85
CA VAL A 83 -5.09 -2.92 15.40
C VAL A 83 -6.32 -2.41 14.62
N ARG A 84 -7.05 -1.44 15.16
CA ARG A 84 -8.23 -0.88 14.49
C ARG A 84 -7.89 -0.23 13.15
N ASP A 85 -6.80 0.52 13.09
CA ASP A 85 -6.32 1.15 11.87
C ASP A 85 -5.86 0.11 10.83
N GLY A 86 -5.16 -0.94 11.28
CA GLY A 86 -4.77 -2.06 10.41
C GLY A 86 -5.97 -2.80 9.81
N ILE A 87 -7.01 -3.06 10.61
CA ILE A 87 -8.28 -3.66 10.13
C ILE A 87 -8.97 -2.73 9.13
N SER A 88 -9.04 -1.43 9.42
CA SER A 88 -9.62 -0.46 8.49
C SER A 88 -8.87 -0.46 7.15
N CYS A 89 -7.53 -0.42 7.18
CA CYS A 89 -6.72 -0.47 5.97
C CYS A 89 -6.96 -1.77 5.19
N PHE A 90 -7.08 -2.91 5.87
CA PHE A 90 -7.36 -4.19 5.21
C PHE A 90 -8.71 -4.17 4.48
N ASN A 91 -9.77 -3.69 5.17
CA ASN A 91 -11.11 -3.61 4.60
C ASN A 91 -11.22 -2.59 3.46
N ASP A 92 -10.39 -1.56 3.48
CA ASP A 92 -10.27 -0.56 2.41
C ASP A 92 -9.33 -1.02 1.28
N GLU A 93 -8.92 -2.30 1.28
CA GLU A 93 -8.02 -2.94 0.30
C GLU A 93 -6.62 -2.30 0.23
N ARG A 94 -6.23 -1.56 1.27
CA ARG A 94 -4.90 -0.97 1.47
C ARG A 94 -3.99 -1.96 2.19
N PHE A 95 -3.74 -3.09 1.51
CA PHE A 95 -3.12 -4.25 2.13
C PHE A 95 -1.67 -4.02 2.57
N TRP A 96 -0.93 -3.15 1.88
CA TRP A 96 0.43 -2.79 2.30
C TRP A 96 0.41 -2.00 3.61
N GLU A 97 -0.43 -0.97 3.73
CA GLU A 97 -0.56 -0.23 5.00
C GLU A 97 -1.08 -1.10 6.14
N ALA A 98 -2.03 -2.00 5.85
CA ALA A 98 -2.50 -2.98 6.82
C ALA A 98 -1.34 -3.86 7.32
N HIS A 99 -0.47 -4.32 6.42
CA HIS A 99 0.73 -5.09 6.77
C HIS A 99 1.63 -4.29 7.71
N GLU A 100 2.03 -3.08 7.34
CA GLU A 100 2.97 -2.26 8.12
C GLU A 100 2.43 -1.94 9.51
N MET A 101 1.14 -1.55 9.60
CA MET A 101 0.48 -1.27 10.87
C MET A 101 0.45 -2.49 11.78
N LEU A 102 0.06 -3.65 11.23
CA LEU A 102 -0.06 -4.89 12.01
C LEU A 102 1.31 -5.48 12.36
N GLU A 103 2.37 -5.25 11.57
CA GLU A 103 3.73 -5.61 11.94
C GLU A 103 4.18 -4.83 13.19
N GLY A 104 3.85 -3.54 13.27
CA GLY A 104 4.05 -2.73 14.47
C GLY A 104 3.33 -3.30 15.70
N VAL A 105 2.09 -3.77 15.53
CA VAL A 105 1.33 -4.47 16.58
C VAL A 105 2.03 -5.79 16.97
N TRP A 106 2.41 -6.60 15.99
CA TRP A 106 3.02 -7.92 16.19
C TRP A 106 4.30 -7.86 17.04
N LYS A 107 5.14 -6.83 16.81
CA LYS A 107 6.37 -6.58 17.59
C LYS A 107 6.08 -6.35 19.08
N ARG A 108 4.86 -5.91 19.43
CA ARG A 108 4.40 -5.58 20.79
C ARG A 108 3.39 -6.59 21.36
N SER A 109 3.13 -7.69 20.66
CA SER A 109 2.14 -8.70 21.07
C SER A 109 2.73 -9.77 21.99
N LEU A 110 1.90 -10.29 22.89
CA LEU A 110 2.23 -11.46 23.72
C LEU A 110 2.14 -12.75 22.90
N GLU A 111 2.77 -13.83 23.36
CA GLU A 111 2.94 -15.10 22.62
C GLU A 111 1.63 -15.65 22.02
N GLY A 112 0.50 -15.61 22.75
CA GLY A 112 -0.79 -16.10 22.25
C GLY A 112 -1.49 -15.20 21.23
N GLU A 113 -1.24 -13.90 21.24
CA GLU A 113 -1.83 -12.94 20.28
C GLU A 113 -0.99 -12.84 19.00
N ARG A 114 0.31 -13.13 19.13
CA ARG A 114 1.31 -12.95 18.10
C ARG A 114 1.02 -13.80 16.86
N ASP A 115 0.59 -15.04 17.04
CA ASP A 115 0.26 -15.95 15.94
C ASP A 115 -0.97 -15.48 15.14
N LEU A 116 -1.98 -14.96 15.83
CA LEU A 116 -3.18 -14.41 15.17
C LEU A 116 -2.81 -13.19 14.31
N VAL A 117 -2.06 -12.25 14.89
CA VAL A 117 -1.61 -11.05 14.15
C VAL A 117 -0.72 -11.45 12.97
N GLN A 118 0.18 -12.41 13.16
CA GLN A 118 1.02 -12.95 12.08
C GLN A 118 0.19 -13.54 10.95
N GLY A 119 -0.87 -14.29 11.26
CA GLY A 119 -1.79 -14.83 10.26
C GLY A 119 -2.42 -13.74 9.40
N ILE A 120 -2.90 -12.66 10.02
CA ILE A 120 -3.50 -11.52 9.29
C ILE A 120 -2.47 -10.80 8.43
N ILE A 121 -1.24 -10.60 8.94
CA ILE A 121 -0.13 -10.02 8.16
C ILE A 121 0.16 -10.84 6.90
N LEU A 122 0.18 -12.18 7.00
CA LEU A 122 0.42 -13.05 5.86
C LEU A 122 -0.71 -12.98 4.83
N VAL A 123 -1.96 -12.88 5.27
CA VAL A 123 -3.11 -12.69 4.38
C VAL A 123 -3.04 -11.32 3.69
N ALA A 124 -2.73 -10.25 4.42
CA ALA A 124 -2.52 -8.92 3.85
C ALA A 124 -1.38 -8.93 2.83
N ALA A 125 -0.27 -9.62 3.13
CA ALA A 125 0.84 -9.78 2.20
C ALA A 125 0.42 -10.53 0.92
N ALA A 126 -0.42 -11.56 1.02
CA ALA A 126 -0.92 -12.30 -0.14
C ALA A 126 -1.79 -11.44 -1.07
N PHE A 127 -2.70 -10.62 -0.51
CA PHE A 127 -3.49 -9.66 -1.29
C PHE A 127 -2.66 -8.44 -1.77
N GLY A 128 -1.60 -8.11 -1.04
CA GLY A 128 -0.61 -7.09 -1.38
C GLY A 128 0.30 -7.46 -2.55
N ALA A 129 0.61 -8.75 -2.69
CA ALA A 129 1.69 -9.23 -3.53
C ALA A 129 1.33 -9.28 -5.03
N GLY A 130 1.59 -8.17 -5.72
CA GLY A 130 2.29 -8.17 -7.02
C GLY A 130 3.83 -8.17 -6.86
N LYS A 131 4.34 -8.06 -5.63
CA LYS A 131 5.78 -8.12 -5.30
C LYS A 131 6.07 -9.38 -4.50
N ALA A 132 7.13 -10.09 -4.88
CA ALA A 132 7.63 -11.26 -4.18
C ALA A 132 7.85 -10.96 -2.69
N VAL A 133 6.91 -11.43 -1.86
CA VAL A 133 7.08 -11.44 -0.41
C VAL A 133 8.19 -12.44 -0.13
N LYS A 134 9.37 -11.96 0.29
CA LYS A 134 10.30 -12.83 1.02
C LYS A 134 9.59 -13.19 2.31
N LEU A 135 8.89 -14.32 2.30
CA LEU A 135 8.46 -15.01 3.51
C LEU A 135 9.70 -15.07 4.41
N GLN A 136 9.75 -14.25 5.45
CA GLN A 136 10.75 -14.41 6.48
C GLN A 136 10.49 -15.79 7.10
N ARG A 137 11.27 -16.78 6.66
CA ARG A 137 11.37 -18.08 7.32
C ARG A 137 11.88 -17.80 8.73
N HIS A 138 10.97 -17.71 9.69
CA HIS A 138 11.27 -17.78 11.12
C HIS A 138 10.62 -19.03 11.73
N LEU A 139 10.40 -20.07 10.92
CA LEU A 139 10.38 -21.44 11.43
C LEU A 139 11.84 -21.90 11.52
N SER A 140 12.47 -21.63 12.67
CA SER A 140 13.60 -22.36 13.29
C SER A 140 14.47 -21.40 14.12
N ARG A 141 14.34 -21.51 15.45
CA ARG A 141 15.22 -21.09 16.57
C ARG A 141 14.33 -20.47 17.66
N ASN A 142 14.07 -21.06 18.82
CA ASN A 142 14.54 -22.27 19.49
C ASN A 142 13.35 -22.92 20.19
#